data_AF-A0A8T3NBV9-F1
#
_entry.id   AF-A0A8T3NBV9-F1
#
_cell.length_a   1.000
_cell.length_b   1.000
_cell.length_c   1.000
_cell.angle_alpha   90.00
_cell.angle_beta   90.00
_cell.angle_gamma   90.00
#
_symmetry.space_group_name_H-M   'P 1'
#
loop_
_entity.id
_entity.type
_entity.pdbx_description
1 polymer ?
#
loop_
_entity_poly.entity_id
_entity_poly.type
_entity_poly.pdbx_seq_one_letter_code
_entity_poly.pdbx_strand_id
1 'polypeptide(L)' 'MNKHSRVKLVHEGQYLAEVKVELLVTDADWAPYLSVADAYRLDDVREALRKGAISTAARYGRIFSLTPVAV' A
#
# COMPACT_ATOMS: atom_id res chain seq x y z
N MET A 1 1.81 3.88 -23.27
CA MET A 1 1.99 3.97 -21.80
C MET A 1 1.50 2.68 -21.20
N ASN A 2 2.42 1.85 -20.72
CA ASN A 2 2.08 0.53 -20.18
C ASN A 2 1.80 0.65 -18.68
N LYS A 3 0.81 -0.08 -18.19
CA LYS A 3 0.49 -0.16 -16.77
C LYS A 3 0.76 -1.58 -16.29
N HIS A 4 1.34 -1.72 -15.11
CA HIS A 4 1.37 -3.01 -14.43
C HIS A 4 0.88 -2.88 -12.99
N SER A 5 0.16 -3.90 -12.55
CA SER A 5 -0.31 -3.95 -11.18
C SER A 5 0.81 -4.44 -10.26
N ARG A 6 0.92 -3.82 -9.09
CA ARG A 6 1.82 -4.28 -8.02
C ARG A 6 1.10 -4.25 -6.67
N VAL A 7 1.44 -5.17 -5.79
CA VAL A 7 1.03 -5.10 -4.38
C VAL A 7 2.11 -4.37 -3.60
N LYS A 8 1.70 -3.34 -2.85
CA LYS A 8 2.52 -2.62 -1.88
C LYS A 8 2.09 -3.02 -0.48
N LEU A 9 3.08 -3.13 0.41
CA LEU A 9 2.86 -3.44 1.81
C LEU A 9 2.98 -2.15 2.61
N VAL A 10 1.93 -1.81 3.36
CA VAL A 10 1.92 -0.67 4.28
C VAL A 10 1.93 -1.22 5.70
N HIS A 11 2.97 -0.90 6.46
CA HIS A 11 3.18 -1.43 7.80
C HIS A 11 3.12 -0.29 8.82
N GLU A 12 2.26 -0.44 9.84
CA GLU A 12 2.15 0.49 10.96
C GLU A 12 1.86 -0.31 12.25
N GLY A 13 2.77 -0.23 13.22
CA GLY A 13 2.66 -0.93 14.49
C GLY A 13 2.57 -2.45 14.33
N GLN A 14 1.45 -3.04 14.77
CA GLN A 14 1.19 -4.48 14.70
C GLN A 14 0.40 -4.90 13.45
N TYR A 15 0.14 -3.99 12.52
CA TYR A 15 -0.71 -4.25 11.36
C TYR A 15 0.02 -4.02 10.04
N LEU A 16 -0.30 -4.87 9.06
CA LEU A 16 0.19 -4.81 7.69
C LEU A 16 -1.00 -4.78 6.72
N ALA A 17 -0.99 -3.87 5.75
CA ALA A 17 -1.96 -3.84 4.66
C ALA A 17 -1.32 -4.20 3.32
N GLU A 18 -1.93 -5.12 2.58
CA GLU A 18 -1.65 -5.37 1.17
C GLU A 18 -2.52 -4.47 0.29
N VAL A 19 -1.92 -3.47 -0.35
CA VAL A 19 -2.64 -2.52 -1.21
C VAL A 19 -2.22 -2.73 -2.66
N LYS A 20 -3.19 -3.01 -3.53
CA LYS A 20 -2.97 -3.08 -4.98
C LYS A 20 -2.87 -1.67 -5.55
N VAL A 21 -1.81 -1.40 -6.31
CA VAL A 21 -1.55 -0.12 -6.98
C VAL A 21 -1.22 -0.33 -8.45
N GLU A 22 -1.44 0.68 -9.27
CA GLU A 22 -0.99 0.70 -10.65
C GLU A 22 0.31 1.49 -10.78
N LEU A 23 1.29 0.87 -11.44
CA LEU A 23 2.53 1.51 -11.81
C LEU A 23 2.54 1.85 -13.30
N LEU A 24 2.86 3.09 -13.60
CA LEU A 24 2.96 3.68 -14.94
C LEU A 24 4.37 3.46 -15.47
N VAL A 25 4.47 2.72 -16.57
CA VAL A 25 5.73 2.43 -17.27
C VAL A 25 5.84 3.34 -18.49
N THR A 26 6.97 4.03 -18.57
CA THR A 26 7.37 4.94 -19.65
C THR A 26 8.85 4.73 -19.95
N ASP A 27 9.34 5.25 -21.07
CA ASP A 27 10.76 5.12 -21.45
C ASP A 27 11.69 6.09 -20.70
N ALA A 28 11.18 6.86 -19.75
CA ALA A 28 11.96 7.73 -18.89
C ALA A 28 12.80 6.94 -17.87
N ASP A 29 14.00 7.44 -17.58
CA ASP A 29 15.03 6.77 -16.76
C ASP A 29 14.60 6.37 -15.35
N TRP A 30 13.54 6.99 -14.80
CA TRP A 30 13.06 6.77 -13.43
C TRP A 30 11.73 6.02 -13.39
N ALA A 31 11.27 5.49 -14.51
CA ALA A 31 10.12 4.59 -14.53
C ALA A 31 10.44 3.28 -13.76
N PRO A 32 9.45 2.64 -13.14
CA PRO A 32 8.03 2.98 -13.17
C PRO A 32 7.58 3.97 -12.08
N TYR A 33 6.57 4.78 -12.42
CA TYR A 33 5.98 5.78 -11.51
C TYR A 33 4.69 5.27 -10.86
N LEU A 34 4.44 5.70 -9.62
CA LEU A 34 3.15 5.51 -8.97
C LEU A 34 2.18 6.59 -9.46
N SER A 35 0.92 6.21 -9.71
CA SER A 35 -0.11 7.22 -9.97
C SER A 35 -0.31 8.10 -8.74
N VAL A 36 -0.61 9.39 -8.93
CA VAL A 36 -0.89 10.31 -7.81
C VAL A 36 -2.04 9.80 -6.94
N ALA A 37 -3.07 9.21 -7.56
CA ALA A 37 -4.20 8.64 -6.85
C ALA A 37 -3.81 7.43 -5.98
N ASP A 38 -2.94 6.55 -6.48
CA ASP A 38 -2.43 5.43 -5.69
C ASP A 38 -1.46 5.89 -4.59
N ALA A 39 -0.73 6.98 -4.80
CA ALA A 39 0.09 7.60 -3.76
C ALA A 39 -0.77 8.05 -2.57
N TYR A 40 -1.83 8.83 -2.83
CA TYR A 40 -2.78 9.23 -1.79
C TYR A 40 -3.47 8.03 -1.13
N ARG A 41 -3.83 7.00 -1.89
CA ARG A 41 -4.39 5.77 -1.31
C ARG A 41 -3.45 5.12 -0.30
N LEU A 42 -2.14 5.05 -0.59
CA LEU A 42 -1.18 4.47 0.34
C LEU A 42 -1.03 5.34 1.60
N ASP A 43 -1.11 6.66 1.47
CA ASP A 43 -1.08 7.58 2.61
C ASP A 43 -2.33 7.45 3.49
N ASP A 44 -3.52 7.34 2.89
CA ASP A 44 -4.78 7.12 3.62
C ASP A 44 -4.75 5.80 4.39
N VAL A 45 -4.25 4.72 3.77
CA VAL A 45 -4.11 3.42 4.42
C VAL A 45 -3.14 3.51 5.59
N ARG A 46 -2.00 4.19 5.40
CA ARG A 46 -0.99 4.38 6.45
C ARG A 46 -1.56 5.14 7.65
N GLU A 47 -2.27 6.24 7.42
CA GLU A 47 -2.94 7.00 8.48
C GLU A 47 -4.06 6.20 9.17
N ALA A 48 -4.83 5.41 8.41
CA ALA A 48 -5.87 4.55 8.98
C ALA A 48 -5.28 3.46 9.90
N LEU A 49 -4.21 2.78 9.46
CA LEU A 49 -3.53 1.78 10.29
C LEU A 49 -2.93 2.41 11.54
N ARG A 50 -2.25 3.56 11.42
CA ARG A 50 -1.66 4.28 12.55
C ARG A 50 -2.70 4.66 13.60
N LYS A 51 -3.91 5.05 13.18
CA LYS A 51 -5.03 5.40 14.07
C LYS A 51 -5.80 4.18 14.61
N GLY A 52 -5.43 2.96 14.20
CA GLY A 52 -6.17 1.74 14.53
C GLY A 52 -7.53 1.61 13.82
N ALA A 53 -7.79 2.42 12.80
CA ALA A 53 -9.02 2.40 12.00
C ALA A 53 -8.99 1.27 10.95
N ILE A 54 -8.95 0.01 11.43
CA ILE A 54 -8.73 -1.17 10.58
C ILE A 54 -9.82 -1.35 9.53
N SER A 55 -11.08 -1.06 9.88
CA SER A 55 -12.20 -1.13 8.94
C SER A 55 -12.01 -0.17 7.76
N THR A 56 -11.44 1.02 7.97
CA THR A 56 -11.12 1.98 6.91
C THR A 56 -9.97 1.47 6.04
N ALA A 57 -8.89 0.97 6.64
CA ALA A 57 -7.77 0.39 5.89
C ALA A 57 -8.19 -0.82 5.04
N ALA A 58 -9.07 -1.68 5.58
CA ALA A 58 -9.57 -2.88 4.91
C ALA A 58 -10.38 -2.60 3.63
N ARG A 59 -10.86 -1.36 3.43
CA ARG A 59 -11.52 -0.95 2.17
C ARG A 59 -10.56 -0.93 0.99
N TYR A 60 -9.26 -0.83 1.25
CA TYR A 60 -8.22 -0.69 0.22
C TYR A 60 -7.42 -1.97 -0.01
N GLY A 61 -7.63 -3.01 0.82
CA GLY A 61 -6.83 -4.22 0.74
C GLY A 61 -7.00 -5.18 1.91
N ARG A 62 -6.21 -6.26 1.89
CA ARG A 62 -6.18 -7.25 2.98
C ARG A 62 -5.33 -6.73 4.12
N ILE A 63 -5.85 -6.82 5.33
CA ILE A 63 -5.13 -6.42 6.55
C ILE A 63 -4.71 -7.66 7.32
N PHE A 64 -3.49 -7.65 7.82
CA PHE A 64 -2.91 -8.70 8.64
C PHE A 64 -2.51 -8.13 9.99
N SER A 65 -2.70 -8.92 11.04
CA SER A 65 -2.01 -8.71 12.31
C SER A 65 -0.67 -9.42 12.25
N LEU A 66 0.40 -8.74 12.63
CA LEU A 66 1.74 -9.30 12.65
C LEU A 66 1.99 -9.96 14.01
N THR A 67 2.45 -11.20 13.96
CA THR A 67 2.88 -11.96 15.14
C THR A 67 4.34 -12.34 14.93
N PRO A 68 5.27 -11.91 15.80
CA PRO A 68 6.67 -12.32 15.69
C PRO A 68 6.79 -13.84 15.89
N VAL A 69 7.62 -14.48 15.07
CA VAL A 69 7.83 -15.95 15.11
C VAL A 69 9.15 -16.36 15.77
N ALA A 70 10.06 -15.41 15.98
CA ALA A 70 11.34 -15.56 16.67
C ALA A 70 11.85 -14.17 17.12
N VAL A 71 12.76 -14.12 18.11
CA VAL A 71 13.44 -12.91 18.62
C VAL A 71 14.94 -13.13 18.60
#